data_AF-A0A374JSH3-F1
#
_entry.id   AF-A0A374JSH3-F1
#
_cell.length_a   1.000
_cell.length_b   1.000
_cell.length_c   1.000
_cell.angle_alpha   90.00
_cell.angle_beta   90.00
_cell.angle_gamma   90.00
#
_symmetry.space_group_name_H-M   'P 1'
#
loop_
_entity.id
_entity.type
_entity.pdbx_description
1 polymer ?
#
loop_
_entity_poly.entity_id
_entity_poly.type
_entity_poly.pdbx_seq_one_letter_code
_entity_poly.pdbx_strand_id
1 'polypeptide(L)'
;MYDEFAKWLDRILDENMPLPGVAINFNIYEEVDLHWSIQLISSTYFDEEDEDWNCYEEFTTGEDLYEWQQGVGWEKILDISCEMIRKYLTEGKYAEKLKKYEAVAAGFVDGDVEILYRR
;
A
#
# COMPACT_ATOMS: atom_id res chain seq x y z
N MET A 1 -7.81 7.03 12.25
CA MET A 1 -7.40 6.02 11.26
C MET A 1 -6.36 6.62 10.33
N TYR A 2 -6.74 7.52 9.41
CA TYR A 2 -5.80 8.17 8.48
C TYR A 2 -4.53 8.77 9.14
N ASP A 3 -4.66 9.55 10.22
CA ASP A 3 -3.47 10.17 10.84
C ASP A 3 -2.47 9.14 11.37
N GLU A 4 -2.95 7.98 11.84
CA GLU A 4 -2.08 6.90 12.30
C GLU A 4 -1.46 6.14 11.12
N PHE A 5 -2.23 5.91 10.06
CA PHE A 5 -1.71 5.36 8.80
C PHE A 5 -0.60 6.25 8.22
N ALA A 6 -0.85 7.56 8.14
CA ALA A 6 0.11 8.53 7.62
C ALA A 6 1.38 8.59 8.48
N LYS A 7 1.27 8.54 9.81
CA LYS A 7 2.44 8.47 10.71
C LYS A 7 3.25 7.20 10.52
N TRP A 8 2.58 6.05 10.36
CA TRP A 8 3.24 4.79 10.07
C TRP A 8 4.02 4.89 8.75
N LEU A 9 3.34 5.31 7.68
CA LEU A 9 3.95 5.42 6.36
C LEU A 9 5.10 6.45 6.34
N ASP A 10 4.94 7.60 7.00
CA ASP A 10 5.99 8.61 7.13
C ASP A 10 7.24 8.04 7.79
N ARG A 11 7.10 7.24 8.86
CA ARG A 11 8.21 6.60 9.56
C ARG A 11 8.94 5.60 8.65
N ILE A 12 8.21 4.73 7.96
CA ILE A 12 8.80 3.79 7.01
C ILE A 12 9.60 4.53 5.93
N LEU A 13 9.01 5.58 5.35
CA LEU A 13 9.62 6.32 4.25
C LEU A 13 10.74 7.26 4.70
N ASP A 14 10.75 7.72 5.94
CA ASP A 14 11.86 8.47 6.53
C ASP A 14 13.15 7.64 6.57
N GLU A 15 13.04 6.34 6.82
CA GLU A 15 14.18 5.43 6.97
C GLU A 15 14.64 4.83 5.63
N ASN A 16 13.71 4.61 4.69
CA ASN A 16 13.96 3.76 3.53
C ASN A 16 13.94 4.47 2.17
N MET A 17 13.43 5.71 2.08
CA MET A 17 13.28 6.39 0.79
C MET A 17 14.62 6.89 0.20
N PRO A 18 14.92 6.68 -1.10
CA PRO A 18 14.09 6.03 -2.10
C PRO A 18 14.02 4.51 -1.95
N LEU A 19 12.81 3.95 -2.07
CA LEU A 19 12.64 2.51 -2.13
C LEU A 19 13.18 2.00 -3.48
N PRO A 20 13.85 0.83 -3.51
CA PRO A 20 14.28 0.22 -4.77
C PRO A 20 13.06 -0.26 -5.59
N GLY A 21 13.24 -0.59 -6.87
CA GLY A 21 12.14 -1.00 -7.75
C GLY A 21 11.48 0.12 -8.55
N VAL A 22 10.40 -0.22 -9.28
CA VAL A 22 9.73 0.62 -10.27
C VAL A 22 8.27 0.94 -9.93
N ALA A 23 7.60 0.09 -9.14
CA ALA A 23 6.22 0.29 -8.71
C ALA A 23 6.03 -0.02 -7.22
N ILE A 24 4.96 0.51 -6.65
CA ILE A 24 4.60 0.37 -5.23
C ILE A 24 3.26 -0.35 -5.11
N ASN A 25 3.16 -1.34 -4.23
CA ASN A 25 1.89 -1.92 -3.83
C ASN A 25 1.68 -1.82 -2.32
N PHE A 26 0.45 -1.59 -1.91
CA PHE A 26 -0.01 -1.76 -0.55
C PHE A 26 -0.81 -3.06 -0.46
N ASN A 27 -0.18 -4.13 0.05
CA ASN A 27 -0.86 -5.39 0.29
C ASN A 27 -1.79 -5.22 1.50
N ILE A 28 -3.03 -5.65 1.38
CA ILE A 28 -4.03 -5.65 2.45
C ILE A 28 -4.24 -7.10 2.89
N TYR A 29 -4.28 -7.32 4.20
CA TYR A 29 -4.56 -8.64 4.77
C TYR A 29 -5.81 -8.61 5.64
N GLU A 30 -6.61 -9.66 5.54
CA GLU A 30 -7.62 -10.01 6.53
C GLU A 30 -6.96 -10.83 7.63
N GLU A 31 -6.91 -10.27 8.84
CA GLU A 31 -6.37 -10.93 10.01
C GLU A 31 -7.51 -11.59 10.82
N VAL A 32 -7.22 -12.06 12.03
CA VAL A 32 -8.23 -12.64 12.93
C VAL A 32 -9.08 -11.58 13.64
N ASP A 33 -10.31 -11.92 14.02
CA ASP A 33 -11.19 -11.09 14.84
C ASP A 33 -11.46 -9.67 14.28
N LEU A 34 -11.66 -9.57 12.96
CA LEU A 34 -11.95 -8.31 12.24
C LEU A 34 -10.79 -7.30 12.34
N HIS A 35 -9.56 -7.82 12.47
CA HIS A 35 -8.34 -7.06 12.29
C HIS A 35 -7.93 -7.07 10.82
N TRP A 36 -7.27 -5.99 10.43
CA TRP A 36 -6.81 -5.75 9.07
C TRP A 36 -5.42 -5.16 9.17
N SER A 37 -4.59 -5.50 8.19
CA SER A 37 -3.24 -4.97 8.12
C SER A 37 -2.89 -4.50 6.71
N ILE A 38 -2.01 -3.51 6.62
CA ILE A 38 -1.41 -3.04 5.37
C ILE A 38 0.11 -3.19 5.45
N GLN A 39 0.67 -3.81 4.40
CA GLN A 39 2.10 -3.89 4.14
C GLN A 39 2.46 -3.02 2.93
N LEU A 40 3.60 -2.33 2.99
CA LEU A 40 4.14 -1.62 1.84
C LEU A 40 5.21 -2.48 1.17
N ILE A 41 5.07 -2.70 -0.13
CA ILE A 41 6.10 -3.32 -0.97
C ILE A 41 6.47 -2.42 -2.14
N SER A 42 7.68 -2.59 -2.65
CA SER A 42 8.05 -2.09 -3.96
C SER A 42 8.49 -3.25 -4.85
N SER A 43 8.05 -3.23 -6.11
CA SER A 43 8.32 -4.29 -7.08
C SER A 43 9.40 -3.86 -8.07
N THR A 44 10.22 -4.81 -8.51
CA THR A 44 11.17 -4.63 -9.62
C THR A 44 10.49 -4.48 -10.98
N TYR A 45 9.21 -4.82 -11.06
CA TYR A 45 8.44 -4.93 -12.28
C TYR A 45 7.05 -4.30 -12.13
N PHE A 46 6.47 -3.86 -13.25
CA PHE A 46 5.09 -3.45 -13.31
C PHE A 46 4.50 -3.73 -14.69
N ASP A 47 3.38 -4.44 -14.69
CA ASP A 47 2.47 -4.57 -15.83
C ASP A 47 1.05 -4.63 -15.27
N GLU A 48 0.16 -3.83 -15.84
CA GLU A 48 -1.24 -3.75 -15.39
C GLU A 48 -2.02 -5.01 -15.77
N GLU A 49 -1.58 -5.74 -16.80
CA GLU A 49 -2.21 -6.98 -17.24
C GLU A 49 -1.69 -8.22 -16.48
N ASP A 50 -0.63 -8.07 -15.67
CA ASP A 50 -0.04 -9.15 -14.89
C ASP A 50 -0.48 -9.07 -13.42
N GLU A 51 -1.46 -9.88 -13.02
CA GLU A 51 -2.01 -9.90 -11.65
C GLU A 51 -0.94 -10.16 -10.56
N ASP A 52 0.20 -10.76 -10.92
CA ASP A 52 1.26 -11.15 -9.99
C ASP A 52 2.42 -10.12 -9.94
N TRP A 53 2.32 -8.96 -10.59
CA TRP A 53 3.44 -8.01 -10.68
C TRP A 53 3.96 -7.57 -9.29
N ASN A 54 3.08 -7.53 -8.29
CA ASN A 54 3.37 -7.18 -6.90
C ASN A 54 4.13 -8.27 -6.14
N CYS A 55 4.21 -9.50 -6.65
CA CYS A 55 4.99 -10.59 -6.08
C CYS A 55 6.50 -10.48 -6.36
N TYR A 56 6.92 -9.64 -7.33
CA TYR A 56 8.34 -9.42 -7.67
C TYR A 56 8.99 -8.34 -6.78
N GLU A 57 8.81 -8.48 -5.47
CA GLU A 57 9.23 -7.53 -4.45
C GLU A 57 10.75 -7.36 -4.34
N GLU A 58 11.20 -6.10 -4.31
CA GLU A 58 12.58 -5.69 -4.04
C GLU A 58 12.72 -5.11 -2.63
N PHE A 59 11.63 -4.54 -2.10
CA PHE A 59 11.51 -4.08 -0.72
C PHE A 59 10.14 -4.45 -0.17
N THR A 60 10.10 -4.76 1.12
CA THR A 60 8.89 -4.99 1.91
C THR A 60 9.08 -4.45 3.32
N THR A 61 8.02 -3.96 3.95
CA THR A 61 8.04 -3.65 5.38
C THR A 61 8.05 -4.90 6.26
N GLY A 62 7.86 -6.09 5.69
CA GLY A 62 7.84 -7.35 6.43
C GLY A 62 6.73 -7.33 7.48
N GLU A 63 7.11 -7.55 8.74
CA GLU A 63 6.20 -7.54 9.90
C GLU A 63 5.88 -6.13 10.43
N ASP A 64 6.48 -5.07 9.87
CA ASP A 64 6.14 -3.69 10.22
C ASP A 64 4.90 -3.24 9.44
N LEU A 65 3.74 -3.65 9.96
CA LEU A 65 2.43 -3.46 9.35
C LEU A 65 1.67 -2.29 9.96
N TYR A 66 0.82 -1.64 9.16
CA TYR A 66 -0.23 -0.78 9.70
C TYR A 66 -1.46 -1.62 10.03
N GLU A 67 -1.73 -1.82 11.32
CA GLU A 67 -2.83 -2.66 11.80
C GLU A 67 -3.98 -1.84 12.39
N TRP A 68 -5.22 -2.27 12.16
CA TRP A 68 -6.39 -1.73 12.84
C TRP A 68 -7.53 -2.74 12.93
N GLN A 69 -8.50 -2.47 13.80
CA GLN A 69 -9.71 -3.28 13.93
C GLN A 69 -10.92 -2.52 13.36
N GLN A 70 -11.74 -3.20 12.55
CA GLN A 70 -12.95 -2.61 11.99
C GLN A 70 -13.99 -3.69 11.67
N GLY A 71 -15.19 -3.55 12.24
CA GLY A 71 -16.29 -4.50 12.05
C GLY A 71 -17.07 -4.33 10.75
N VAL A 72 -16.39 -4.34 9.61
CA VAL A 72 -16.98 -4.30 8.26
C VAL A 72 -16.37 -5.39 7.39
N GLY A 73 -17.04 -5.77 6.30
CA GLY A 73 -16.51 -6.77 5.36
C GLY A 73 -15.36 -6.25 4.51
N TRP A 74 -14.62 -7.17 3.89
CA TRP A 74 -13.41 -6.91 3.10
C TRP A 74 -13.61 -5.87 1.98
N GLU A 75 -14.76 -5.85 1.30
CA GLU A 75 -15.06 -4.86 0.25
C GLU A 75 -14.97 -3.43 0.80
N LYS A 76 -15.51 -3.21 2.01
CA LYS A 76 -15.46 -1.90 2.67
C LYS A 76 -14.07 -1.58 3.21
N ILE A 77 -13.27 -2.60 3.53
CA ILE A 77 -11.87 -2.42 3.93
C ILE A 77 -11.00 -2.01 2.75
N LEU A 78 -11.22 -2.60 1.57
CA LEU A 78 -10.56 -2.18 0.34
C LEU A 78 -10.84 -0.69 0.06
N ASP A 79 -12.12 -0.29 0.08
CA ASP A 79 -12.52 1.12 -0.08
C ASP A 79 -11.77 2.04 0.90
N ILE A 80 -11.81 1.72 2.19
CA ILE A 80 -11.20 2.52 3.26
C ILE A 80 -9.69 2.63 3.05
N SER A 81 -9.03 1.52 2.69
CA SER A 81 -7.59 1.48 2.44
C SER A 81 -7.21 2.33 1.23
N CYS A 82 -7.92 2.17 0.13
CA CYS A 82 -7.75 2.97 -1.09
C CYS A 82 -7.98 4.46 -0.84
N GLU A 83 -9.00 4.84 -0.06
CA GLU A 83 -9.25 6.23 0.32
C GLU A 83 -8.11 6.80 1.17
N MET A 84 -7.60 6.05 2.15
CA MET A 84 -6.45 6.47 2.98
C MET A 84 -5.20 6.68 2.13
N ILE A 85 -4.89 5.74 1.24
CA ILE A 85 -3.70 5.82 0.39
C ILE A 85 -3.84 6.95 -0.63
N ARG A 86 -5.00 7.11 -1.29
CA ARG A 86 -5.26 8.24 -2.20
C ARG A 86 -5.15 9.59 -1.50
N LYS A 87 -5.63 9.68 -0.25
CA LYS A 87 -5.46 10.88 0.58
C LYS A 87 -3.98 11.14 0.83
N TYR A 88 -3.21 10.13 1.23
CA TYR A 88 -1.76 10.27 1.44
C TYR A 88 -1.03 10.66 0.14
N LEU A 89 -1.39 10.08 -1.02
CA LEU A 89 -0.85 10.48 -2.31
C LEU A 89 -1.22 11.93 -2.70
N THR A 90 -2.23 12.53 -2.07
CA THR A 90 -2.63 13.92 -2.34
C THR A 90 -1.92 14.91 -1.41
N GLU A 91 -1.82 14.60 -0.12
CA GLU A 91 -1.39 15.58 0.91
C GLU A 91 -0.22 15.10 1.79
N GLY A 92 0.19 13.84 1.65
CA GLY A 92 1.20 13.20 2.50
C GLY A 92 2.61 13.73 2.24
N LYS A 93 3.45 13.66 3.27
CA LYS A 93 4.84 14.15 3.26
C LYS A 93 5.67 13.59 2.11
N TYR A 94 5.46 12.32 1.74
CA TYR A 94 6.18 11.63 0.69
C TYR A 94 5.40 11.45 -0.62
N ALA A 95 4.22 12.08 -0.77
CA ALA A 95 3.35 11.97 -1.94
C ALA A 95 4.10 12.12 -3.27
N GLU A 96 4.86 13.22 -3.40
CA GLU A 96 5.59 13.54 -4.64
C GLU A 96 6.78 12.61 -4.90
N LYS A 97 7.25 11.86 -3.91
CA LYS A 97 8.27 10.82 -4.11
C LYS A 97 7.62 9.50 -4.55
N LEU A 98 6.50 9.12 -3.94
CA LEU A 98 5.72 7.94 -4.35
C LEU A 98 5.18 8.06 -5.78
N LYS A 99 4.80 9.27 -6.22
CA LYS A 99 4.36 9.53 -7.60
C LYS A 99 5.46 9.46 -8.67
N LYS A 100 6.73 9.25 -8.28
CA LYS A 100 7.83 9.05 -9.23
C LYS A 100 7.91 7.62 -9.77
N TYR A 101 7.38 6.67 -9.00
CA TYR A 101 7.22 5.28 -9.40
C TYR A 101 6.20 5.19 -10.55
N GLU A 102 6.29 4.13 -11.34
CA GLU A 102 5.44 3.93 -12.52
C GLU A 102 3.97 3.78 -12.13
N ALA A 103 3.71 3.06 -11.04
CA ALA A 103 2.41 2.90 -10.43
C ALA A 103 2.48 2.84 -8.91
N VAL A 104 1.37 3.22 -8.28
CA VAL A 104 1.07 2.96 -6.88
C VAL A 104 -0.30 2.29 -6.82
N ALA A 105 -0.39 1.14 -6.18
CA ALA A 105 -1.59 0.32 -6.13
C ALA A 105 -1.88 -0.21 -4.72
N ALA A 106 -3.07 -0.78 -4.53
CA ALA A 106 -3.45 -1.45 -3.29
C ALA A 106 -4.43 -2.59 -3.58
N GLY A 107 -4.33 -3.69 -2.84
CA GLY A 107 -5.23 -4.82 -3.01
C GLY A 107 -5.02 -5.89 -1.95
N PHE A 108 -5.98 -6.80 -1.83
CA PHE A 108 -5.79 -8.01 -1.03
C PHE A 108 -4.87 -8.98 -1.76
N VAL A 109 -4.08 -9.77 -1.02
CA VAL A 109 -3.09 -10.70 -1.62
C VAL A 109 -3.73 -11.74 -2.55
N ASP A 110 -4.95 -12.19 -2.25
CA ASP A 110 -5.69 -13.15 -3.09
C ASP A 110 -6.80 -12.47 -3.92
N GLY A 111 -6.73 -11.15 -4.11
CA GLY A 111 -7.79 -10.37 -4.77
C GLY A 111 -7.25 -9.36 -5.79
N ASP A 112 -8.19 -8.67 -6.45
CA ASP A 112 -7.85 -7.66 -7.45
C ASP A 112 -7.07 -6.49 -6.82
N VAL A 113 -6.11 -5.98 -7.58
CA VAL A 113 -5.28 -4.83 -7.21
C VAL A 113 -5.82 -3.56 -7.88
N GLU A 114 -6.14 -2.57 -7.07
CA GLU A 114 -6.61 -1.25 -7.51
C GLU A 114 -5.43 -0.32 -7.79
N ILE A 115 -5.28 0.13 -9.04
CA ILE A 115 -4.30 1.16 -9.39
C ILE A 115 -4.76 2.53 -8.86
N LEU A 116 -4.02 3.06 -7.90
CA LEU A 116 -4.35 4.33 -7.23
C LEU A 116 -3.69 5.52 -7.93
N TYR A 117 -2.53 5.32 -8.55
CA TYR A 117 -1.82 6.30 -9.34
C TYR A 117 -0.99 5.60 -10.43
N ARG A 118 -0.89 6.24 -11.61
CA ARG A 118 -0.01 5.84 -12.71
C ARG A 118 0.60 7.09 -13.34
N ARG A 119 1.89 7.03 -13.69
CA ARG A 119 2.63 8.14 -14.30
C ARG A 119 2.38 8.27 -15.81
#